data_AF-A0A2W2CB96-F1
#
_entry.id   AF-A0A2W2CB96-F1
#
_cell.length_a   1.000
_cell.length_b   1.000
_cell.length_c   1.000
_cell.angle_alpha   90.00
_cell.angle_beta   90.00
_cell.angle_gamma   90.00
#
_symmetry.space_group_name_H-M   'P 1'
#
loop_
_entity.id
_entity.type
_entity.pdbx_description
1 polymer ?
#
loop_
_entity_poly.entity_id
_entity_poly.type
_entity_poly.pdbx_seq_one_letter_code
_entity_poly.pdbx_strand_id
1 'polypeptide(L)' 'MINSSEQRPLPQQVRAITFTTIRPRGLDPVQVYDYLNQVADELERLRRELTTANTEAERLRRALRRWQSHQAGHPHYPSG' A
#
# COMPACT_ATOMS: atom_id res chain seq x y z
N MET A 1 -6.56 4.35 22.06
CA MET A 1 -6.45 2.98 21.52
C MET A 1 -5.76 3.07 20.18
N ILE A 2 -4.48 2.68 20.11
CA ILE A 2 -3.83 2.49 18.81
C ILE A 2 -4.34 1.13 18.33
N ASN A 3 -5.17 1.10 17.29
CA ASN A 3 -5.55 -0.17 16.69
C ASN A 3 -4.27 -0.86 16.23
N SER A 4 -3.97 -2.00 16.85
CA SER A 4 -2.94 -2.95 16.41
C SER A 4 -3.26 -3.59 15.05
N SER A 5 -4.04 -2.90 14.20
CA SER A 5 -4.26 -3.27 12.82
C SER A 5 -2.94 -3.13 12.07
N GLU A 6 -2.27 -4.27 11.93
CA GLU A 6 -1.48 -4.58 10.75
C GLU A 6 -0.24 -3.71 10.53
N GLN A 7 0.80 -3.88 11.36
CA GLN A 7 2.15 -3.72 10.82
C GLN A 7 2.37 -4.82 9.76
N ARG A 8 1.86 -4.59 8.55
CA ARG A 8 2.07 -5.50 7.43
C ARG A 8 3.58 -5.54 7.16
N PRO A 9 4.20 -6.73 7.18
CA PRO A 9 5.62 -6.82 6.94
C PRO A 9 5.96 -6.28 5.56
N LEU A 10 7.07 -5.54 5.47
CA LEU A 10 7.65 -5.16 4.20
C LEU A 10 8.06 -6.43 3.44
N PRO A 11 8.02 -6.44 2.09
CA PRO A 11 8.52 -7.58 1.31
C PRO A 11 9.92 -8.03 1.75
N GLN A 12 10.81 -7.09 2.02
CA GLN A 12 12.17 -7.36 2.51
C GLN A 12 12.18 -8.01 3.91
N GLN A 13 11.24 -7.64 4.78
CA GLN A 13 11.10 -8.28 6.10
C GLN A 13 10.61 -9.71 5.96
N VAL A 14 9.70 -10.01 5.03
CA VAL A 14 9.24 -11.38 4.75
C VAL A 14 10.38 -12.26 4.25
N ARG A 15 11.21 -11.76 3.32
CA ARG A 15 12.39 -12.49 2.82
C ARG A 15 13.45 -12.75 3.90
N ALA A 16 13.52 -11.90 4.91
CA ALA A 16 14.50 -11.99 5.99
C ALA A 16 14.07 -12.89 7.16
N ILE A 17 12.84 -13.45 7.12
CA ILE A 17 12.38 -14.38 8.16
C ILE A 17 13.23 -15.65 8.09
N THR A 18 13.80 -16.05 9.21
CA THR A 18 14.53 -17.33 9.35
C THR A 18 13.85 -18.20 10.39
N PHE A 19 13.54 -19.45 10.04
CA PHE A 19 13.00 -20.42 10.98
C PHE A 19 14.10 -21.35 11.49
N THR A 20 14.13 -21.60 12.80
CA THR A 20 15.05 -22.57 13.40
C THR A 20 14.61 -23.99 13.05
N THR A 21 15.54 -24.83 12.58
CA THR A 21 15.32 -26.22 12.16
C THR A 21 15.02 -27.14 13.35
N ILE A 22 13.85 -26.99 13.98
CA ILE A 22 13.55 -27.73 15.22
C ILE A 22 12.13 -28.27 15.15
N ARG A 23 11.91 -29.34 14.37
CA ARG A 23 10.91 -30.40 14.67
C ARG A 23 10.97 -31.56 13.67
N PRO A 24 10.98 -32.83 14.12
CA PRO A 24 11.01 -34.02 13.26
C PRO A 24 9.73 -34.28 12.44
N ARG A 25 8.74 -33.39 12.51
CA ARG A 25 7.51 -33.38 11.68
C ARG A 25 7.26 -31.99 11.08
N GLY A 26 8.31 -31.22 10.86
CA GLY A 26 8.23 -29.87 10.30
C GLY A 26 7.96 -29.87 8.79
N LEU A 27 7.51 -28.73 8.28
CA LEU A 27 7.49 -28.45 6.85
C LEU A 27 8.92 -28.43 6.31
N ASP A 28 9.09 -28.84 5.06
CA ASP A 28 10.35 -28.73 4.34
C ASP A 28 10.80 -27.26 4.30
N PRO A 29 11.97 -26.91 4.87
CA PRO A 29 12.45 -25.54 4.89
C PRO A 29 12.52 -24.90 3.51
N VAL A 30 12.86 -25.67 2.46
CA VAL A 30 12.97 -25.14 1.09
C VAL A 30 11.60 -24.65 0.61
N GLN A 31 10.57 -25.49 0.74
CA GLN A 31 9.20 -25.13 0.35
C GLN A 31 8.67 -23.93 1.14
N VAL A 32 9.04 -23.80 2.42
CA VAL A 32 8.67 -22.63 3.23
C VAL A 32 9.34 -21.37 2.70
N TYR A 33 10.64 -21.40 2.41
CA TYR A 33 11.35 -20.23 1.88
C TYR A 33 10.89 -19.85 0.47
N ASP A 34 10.56 -20.81 -0.38
CA ASP A 34 9.97 -20.56 -1.70
C ASP A 34 8.62 -19.88 -1.59
N TYR A 35 7.76 -20.36 -0.69
CA TYR A 35 6.47 -19.72 -0.42
C TYR A 35 6.63 -18.30 0.14
N LEU A 36 7.59 -18.08 1.06
CA LEU A 36 7.87 -16.74 1.58
C LEU A 36 8.34 -15.78 0.49
N ASN A 37 9.13 -16.25 -0.48
CA ASN A 37 9.54 -15.44 -1.63
C ASN A 37 8.34 -15.05 -2.50
N GLN A 38 7.44 -16.00 -2.78
CA GLN A 38 6.20 -15.72 -3.52
C GLN A 38 5.32 -14.69 -2.79
N VAL A 39 5.16 -14.83 -1.47
CA VAL A 39 4.42 -13.86 -0.64
C VAL A 39 5.08 -12.48 -0.70
N ALA A 40 6.41 -12.41 -0.65
CA ALA A 40 7.12 -11.14 -0.76
C ALA A 40 6.91 -10.47 -2.12
N ASP A 41 6.94 -11.24 -3.22
CA ASP A 41 6.67 -10.73 -4.57
C ASP A 41 5.23 -10.19 -4.69
N GLU A 42 4.26 -10.88 -4.12
CA GLU A 42 2.87 -10.43 -4.14
C GLU A 42 2.66 -9.16 -3.32
N LEU A 43 3.27 -9.06 -2.13
CA LEU A 43 3.23 -7.86 -1.32
C LEU A 43 3.88 -6.67 -2.04
N GLU A 44 4.96 -6.90 -2.78
CA GLU A 44 5.60 -5.87 -3.58
C GLU A 44 4.68 -5.38 -4.71
N ARG A 45 4.03 -6.31 -5.42
CA ARG A 45 3.05 -6.00 -6.46
C ARG A 45 1.90 -5.15 -5.92
N LEU A 46 1.24 -5.61 -4.86
CA LEU A 46 0.10 -4.91 -4.25
C LEU A 46 0.48 -3.51 -3.75
N ARG A 47 1.69 -3.35 -3.23
CA ARG A 47 2.17 -2.05 -2.76
C ARG A 47 2.42 -1.08 -3.92
N ARG A 48 2.95 -1.56 -5.04
CA ARG A 48 3.10 -0.75 -6.27
C ARG A 48 1.74 -0.31 -6.82
N GLU A 49 0.77 -1.22 -6.83
CA GLU A 49 -0.61 -0.92 -7.24
C GLU A 49 -1.24 0.14 -6.32
N LEU A 50 -1.07 0.02 -5.00
CA LEU A 50 -1.55 0.99 -4.02
C LEU A 50 -0.89 2.37 -4.21
N THR A 51 0.42 2.43 -4.44
CA THR A 51 1.12 3.69 -4.73
C THR A 51 0.60 4.34 -6.00
N THR A 52 0.31 3.55 -7.03
CA THR A 52 -0.23 4.03 -8.30
C THR A 52 -1.63 4.61 -8.10
N ALA A 53 -2.53 3.86 -7.48
CA ALA A 53 -3.89 4.29 -7.19
C ALA A 53 -3.93 5.56 -6.33
N ASN A 54 -3.08 5.66 -5.30
CA ASN A 54 -2.97 6.87 -4.48
C ASN A 54 -2.47 8.08 -5.28
N THR A 55 -1.51 7.86 -6.19
CA THR A 55 -0.98 8.92 -7.06
C THR A 55 -2.07 9.45 -8.00
N GLU A 56 -2.87 8.55 -8.59
CA GLU A 56 -4.00 8.90 -9.45
C GLU A 56 -5.09 9.64 -8.67
N ALA A 57 -5.47 9.12 -7.50
CA ALA A 57 -6.45 9.76 -6.62
C ALA A 57 -6.01 11.18 -6.24
N GLU A 58 -4.73 11.39 -5.92
CA GLU A 58 -4.22 12.70 -5.58
C GLU A 58 -4.18 13.64 -6.80
N ARG A 59 -3.91 13.12 -8.01
CA ARG A 59 -4.03 13.89 -9.25
C ARG A 59 -5.46 14.38 -9.48
N LEU A 60 -6.46 13.51 -9.29
CA LEU A 60 -7.88 13.85 -9.42
C LEU A 60 -8.30 14.88 -8.37
N ARG A 61 -7.93 14.67 -7.11
CA ARG A 61 -8.20 15.62 -6.02
C ARG A 61 -7.60 17.00 -6.29
N ARG A 62 -6.38 17.08 -6.82
CA ARG A 62 -5.76 18.35 -7.23
C ARG A 62 -6.51 19.02 -8.37
N ALA A 63 -6.96 18.28 -9.38
CA ALA A 63 -7.75 18.82 -10.48
C ALA A 63 -9.08 19.39 -9.98
N LEU A 64 -9.77 18.65 -9.10
CA LEU A 64 -11.02 19.08 -8.50
C LEU A 64 -10.85 20.35 -7.66
N ARG A 65 -9.82 20.40 -6.80
CA ARG A 65 -9.52 21.60 -6.01
C ARG A 65 -9.26 22.82 -6.89
N ARG A 66 -8.49 22.66 -7.96
CA ARG A 66 -8.26 23.77 -8.92
C ARG A 66 -9.56 24.24 -9.53
N TRP A 67 -10.39 23.33 -10.04
CA TRP A 67 -11.68 23.69 -10.63
C TRP A 67 -12.58 24.44 -9.62
N GLN A 68 -12.67 23.94 -8.37
CA GLN A 68 -13.43 24.61 -7.31
C GLN A 68 -12.89 26.01 -6.99
N SER A 69 -11.58 26.20 -6.93
CA SER A 69 -10.98 27.53 -6.73
C SER A 69 -11.29 28.50 -7.86
N HIS A 70 -11.34 28.04 -9.11
CA HIS A 70 -11.73 28.88 -10.25
C HIS A 70 -13.21 29.28 -10.18
N GLN A 71 -14.09 28.38 -9.74
CA GLN A 71 -15.51 28.67 -9.56
C GLN A 71 -15.77 29.60 -8.38
N ALA A 72 -15.07 29.41 -7.25
CA ALA A 72 -15.18 30.29 -6.08
C ALA A 72 -14.55 31.67 -6.32
N GLY A 73 -13.57 31.75 -7.22
CA GLY A 73 -12.95 33.00 -7.68
C GLY A 73 -13.74 33.75 -8.74
N HIS A 74 -14.92 33.26 -9.15
CA HIS A 74 -15.86 34.01 -9.97
C HIS A 74 -16.83 34.76 -9.04
N PRO A 75 -16.53 36.02 -8.62
CA PRO A 75 -17.46 36.79 -7.82
C PRO A 75 -18.77 36.90 -8.58
N HIS A 76 -19.84 36.39 -7.96
CA HIS A 76 -21.19 36.77 -8.34
C HIS A 76 -21.29 38.27 -8.08
N TYR A 77 -21.12 39.08 -9.12
CA TYR A 77 -21.37 40.51 -9.05
C TYR A 77 -22.88 40.66 -8.92
N PRO A 78 -23.42 41.17 -7.80
CA PRO A 78 -24.84 41.44 -7.71
C PRO A 78 -25.14 42.58 -8.69
N SER A 79 -25.78 42.26 -9.81
CA SER A 79 -26.42 43.28 -10.65
C SER A 79 -27.55 43.90 -9.85
N GLY A 80 -27.47 45.22 -9.67
CA GLY A 80 -28.48 46.03 -8.98
C GLY A 80 -29.80 46.12 -9.73
#